data_AF-A0A2A3YCT0-F1
#
_entry.id   AF-A0A2A3YCT0-F1
#
_cell.length_a   1.000
_cell.length_b   1.000
_cell.length_c   1.000
_cell.angle_alpha   90.00
_cell.angle_beta   90.00
_cell.angle_gamma   90.00
#
_symmetry.space_group_name_H-M   'P 1'
#
loop_
_entity.id
_entity.type
_entity.pdbx_description
1 polymer ?
#
loop_
_entity_poly.entity_id
_entity_poly.type
_entity_poly.pdbx_seq_one_letter_code
_entity_poly.pdbx_strand_id
1 'polypeptide(L)'
;MKFSDADKQSALATVNELATLRHALTSMAEEVRILLEQAERSAAAHDVPPSLIAKAAGITKGRMTQLLARPGTNDLLGSQITKIAFNLVELPQDTLRAHKADFPGEMTFPPYPQPRKRTGRKES
;
A
#
# COMPACT_ATOMS: atom_id res chain seq x y z
N MET A 1 9.85 32.85 -13.28
CA MET A 1 10.54 32.69 -11.98
C MET A 1 11.63 31.63 -12.16
N LYS A 2 12.89 31.89 -11.79
CA LYS A 2 13.95 30.86 -11.82
C LYS A 2 14.06 30.25 -10.43
N PHE A 3 13.91 28.94 -10.33
CA PHE A 3 14.08 28.20 -9.07
C PHE A 3 15.55 27.95 -8.78
N SER A 4 15.95 28.18 -7.53
CA SER A 4 17.29 27.84 -7.05
C SER A 4 17.47 26.32 -7.03
N ASP A 5 18.72 25.85 -6.93
CA ASP A 5 18.96 24.41 -6.80
C ASP A 5 18.47 23.86 -5.45
N ALA A 6 18.43 24.69 -4.41
CA ALA A 6 17.80 24.34 -3.13
C ALA A 6 16.29 24.14 -3.28
N ASP A 7 15.60 24.98 -4.06
CA ASP A 7 14.16 24.83 -4.32
C ASP A 7 13.88 23.52 -5.06
N LYS A 8 14.72 23.16 -6.04
CA LYS A 8 14.60 21.89 -6.78
C LYS A 8 14.85 20.69 -5.87
N GLN A 9 15.83 20.78 -4.97
CA GLN A 9 16.13 19.71 -4.01
C GLN A 9 14.98 19.52 -3.01
N SER A 10 14.41 20.61 -2.49
CA SER A 10 13.25 20.57 -1.61
C SER A 10 12.04 19.96 -2.31
N ALA A 11 11.75 20.38 -3.55
CA ALA A 11 10.65 19.82 -4.34
C ALA A 11 10.81 18.31 -4.58
N LEU A 12 12.04 17.86 -4.89
CA LEU A 12 12.31 16.44 -5.08
C LEU A 12 12.18 15.63 -3.78
N ALA A 13 12.63 16.18 -2.66
CA ALA A 13 12.45 15.57 -1.34
C ALA A 13 10.95 15.39 -1.01
N THR A 14 10.12 16.41 -1.26
CA THR A 14 8.67 16.32 -1.08
C THR A 14 8.04 15.23 -1.96
N VAL A 15 8.45 15.14 -3.24
CA VAL A 15 7.98 14.07 -4.14
C VAL A 15 8.33 12.69 -3.57
N ASN A 16 9.57 12.51 -3.10
CA ASN A 16 10.02 11.24 -2.53
C ASN A 16 9.24 10.87 -1.26
N GLU A 17 9.02 11.83 -0.36
CA GLU A 17 8.26 11.63 0.87
C GLU A 17 6.81 11.21 0.58
N LEU A 18 6.15 11.91 -0.34
CA LEU A 18 4.77 11.60 -0.73
C LEU A 18 4.65 10.27 -1.49
N ALA A 19 5.62 9.93 -2.34
CA ALA A 19 5.66 8.65 -3.01
C ALA A 19 5.79 7.51 -2.00
N THR A 20 6.73 7.62 -1.06
CA THR A 20 6.94 6.65 0.01
C THR A 20 5.67 6.48 0.85
N LEU A 21 5.01 7.57 1.24
CA LEU A 21 3.76 7.52 1.99
C LEU A 21 2.65 6.82 1.20
N ARG A 22 2.50 7.15 -0.09
CA ARG A 22 1.52 6.49 -0.97
C ARG A 22 1.76 4.98 -1.06
N HIS A 23 3.01 4.55 -1.19
CA HIS A 23 3.34 3.13 -1.24
C HIS A 23 2.98 2.43 0.07
N ALA A 24 3.37 2.99 1.21
CA ALA A 24 3.02 2.45 2.52
C ALA A 24 1.49 2.34 2.72
N LEU A 25 0.74 3.37 2.33
CA LEU A 25 -0.73 3.35 2.39
C LEU A 25 -1.34 2.29 1.47
N THR A 26 -0.73 2.05 0.29
CA THR A 26 -1.20 1.03 -0.65
C THR A 26 -0.97 -0.37 -0.07
N SER A 27 0.21 -0.64 0.49
CA SER A 27 0.51 -1.91 1.17
C SER A 27 -0.45 -2.15 2.35
N MET A 28 -0.67 -1.12 3.17
CA MET A 28 -1.60 -1.20 4.31
C MET A 28 -3.05 -1.45 3.86
N ALA A 29 -3.49 -0.79 2.79
CA ALA A 29 -4.83 -1.02 2.23
C ALA A 29 -4.99 -2.45 1.72
N GLU A 30 -3.95 -3.03 1.12
CA GLU A 30 -3.94 -4.42 0.68
C GLU A 30 -3.97 -5.40 1.86
N GLU A 31 -3.25 -5.12 2.94
CA GLU A 31 -3.30 -5.92 4.16
C GLU A 31 -4.70 -5.89 4.80
N VAL A 32 -5.31 -4.71 4.92
CA VAL A 32 -6.69 -4.57 5.40
C VAL A 32 -7.67 -5.35 4.51
N ARG A 33 -7.49 -5.31 3.18
CA ARG A 33 -8.29 -6.09 2.24
C ARG A 33 -8.16 -7.59 2.52
N ILE A 34 -6.95 -8.09 2.72
CA ILE A 34 -6.69 -9.51 3.02
C ILE A 34 -7.34 -9.90 4.36
N LEU A 35 -7.18 -9.07 5.41
CA LEU A 35 -7.78 -9.30 6.72
C LEU A 35 -9.31 -9.33 6.66
N LEU A 36 -9.93 -8.45 5.86
CA LEU A 36 -11.37 -8.48 5.63
C LEU A 36 -11.81 -9.78 4.95
N GLU A 37 -11.12 -10.19 3.88
CA GLU A 37 -11.44 -11.44 3.18
C GLU A 37 -11.28 -12.67 4.10
N GLN A 38 -10.29 -12.65 5.00
CA GLN A 38 -10.13 -13.68 6.04
C GLN A 38 -11.27 -13.65 7.06
N ALA A 39 -11.69 -12.45 7.50
CA ALA A 39 -12.78 -12.30 8.46
C ALA A 39 -14.12 -12.81 7.88
N GLU A 40 -14.37 -12.53 6.59
CA GLU A 40 -15.55 -13.03 5.88
C GLU A 40 -15.57 -14.56 5.80
N ARG A 41 -14.43 -15.19 5.48
CA ARG A 41 -14.31 -16.66 5.47
C ARG A 41 -14.42 -17.25 6.88
N SER A 42 -13.79 -16.63 7.88
CA SER A 42 -13.88 -17.06 9.27
C SER A 42 -15.33 -16.99 9.78
N ALA A 43 -16.06 -15.91 9.50
CA ALA A 43 -17.47 -15.79 9.86
C ALA A 43 -18.33 -16.88 9.22
N ALA A 44 -18.10 -17.19 7.94
CA ALA A 44 -18.81 -18.28 7.26
C ALA A 44 -18.48 -19.66 7.88
N ALA A 45 -17.25 -19.88 8.33
CA ALA A 45 -16.85 -21.10 9.04
C ALA A 45 -17.49 -21.22 10.45
N HIS A 46 -17.99 -20.11 11.00
CA HIS A 46 -18.76 -20.05 12.25
C HIS A 46 -20.28 -19.99 12.00
N ASP A 47 -20.74 -20.60 10.92
CA ASP A 47 -22.16 -20.73 10.54
C ASP A 47 -22.91 -19.41 10.34
N VAL A 48 -22.20 -18.29 10.15
CA VAL A 48 -22.86 -17.02 9.79
C VAL A 48 -23.33 -17.09 8.33
N PRO A 49 -24.61 -16.80 8.03
CA PRO A 49 -25.12 -16.87 6.67
C PRO A 49 -24.34 -15.98 5.68
N PRO A 50 -23.90 -16.50 4.51
CA PRO A 50 -23.13 -15.72 3.53
C PRO A 50 -23.83 -14.45 3.03
N SER A 51 -25.17 -14.44 3.02
CA SER A 51 -25.97 -13.27 2.67
C SER A 51 -25.84 -12.13 3.68
N LEU A 52 -25.71 -12.44 4.97
CA LEU A 52 -25.51 -11.45 6.03
C LEU A 52 -24.08 -10.92 5.99
N ILE A 53 -23.10 -11.78 5.76
CA ILE A 53 -21.70 -11.38 5.60
C ILE A 53 -21.54 -10.44 4.40
N ALA A 54 -22.09 -10.81 3.24
CA ALA A 54 -22.04 -9.98 2.03
C ALA A 54 -22.67 -8.59 2.25
N LYS A 55 -23.79 -8.54 3.00
CA LYS A 55 -24.44 -7.28 3.37
C LYS A 55 -23.57 -6.44 4.31
N ALA A 56 -22.94 -7.06 5.31
CA ALA A 56 -22.07 -6.36 6.26
C ALA A 56 -20.80 -5.82 5.60
N ALA A 57 -20.21 -6.59 4.67
CA ALA A 57 -19.02 -6.20 3.93
C ALA A 57 -19.30 -5.29 2.72
N GLY A 58 -20.58 -5.07 2.38
CA GLY A 58 -20.95 -4.24 1.22
C GLY A 58 -20.58 -4.87 -0.14
N ILE A 59 -20.47 -6.19 -0.21
CA ILE A 59 -20.12 -6.92 -1.44
C ILE A 59 -21.32 -7.64 -2.05
N THR A 60 -21.21 -7.98 -3.33
CA THR A 60 -22.26 -8.75 -4.02
C THR A 60 -22.26 -10.21 -3.57
N LYS A 61 -23.42 -10.88 -3.69
CA LYS A 61 -23.53 -12.33 -3.46
C LYS A 61 -22.55 -13.12 -4.33
N GLY A 62 -22.37 -12.71 -5.59
CA GLY A 62 -21.42 -13.35 -6.50
C GLY A 62 -19.96 -13.25 -6.02
N ARG A 63 -19.57 -12.09 -5.50
CA ARG A 63 -18.23 -11.92 -4.88
C ARG A 63 -18.07 -12.81 -3.65
N MET A 64 -19.09 -12.88 -2.80
CA MET A 64 -19.07 -13.76 -1.62
C MET A 64 -18.93 -15.23 -2.00
N THR A 65 -19.64 -15.71 -3.02
CA THR A 65 -19.49 -17.08 -3.52
C THR A 65 -18.08 -17.36 -4.02
N GLN A 66 -17.47 -16.43 -4.78
CA GLN A 66 -16.10 -16.57 -5.26
C GLN A 66 -15.08 -16.62 -4.12
N LEU A 67 -15.30 -15.81 -3.08
CA LEU A 67 -14.45 -15.76 -1.91
C LEU A 67 -14.49 -17.07 -1.12
N LEU A 68 -15.68 -17.62 -0.87
CA LEU A 68 -15.85 -18.90 -0.18
C LEU A 68 -15.35 -20.10 -1.00
N ALA A 69 -15.39 -20.02 -2.33
CA ALA A 69 -14.86 -21.05 -3.21
C ALA A 69 -13.33 -21.16 -3.18
N ARG A 70 -12.62 -20.21 -2.57
CA ARG A 70 -11.16 -20.17 -2.43
C ARG A 70 -10.78 -20.09 -0.95
N PRO A 71 -10.94 -21.16 -0.18
CA PRO A 71 -10.54 -21.16 1.22
C PRO A 71 -9.03 -20.94 1.33
N GLY A 72 -8.61 -19.98 2.16
CA GLY A 72 -7.21 -19.74 2.43
C GLY A 72 -6.72 -20.77 3.46
N THR A 73 -5.66 -21.51 3.15
CA THR A 73 -5.09 -22.49 4.08
C THR A 73 -4.46 -21.86 5.33
N ASN A 74 -4.24 -20.54 5.32
CA ASN A 74 -3.63 -19.76 6.39
C ASN A 74 -4.57 -18.67 6.90
N ASP A 75 -5.89 -18.88 6.84
CA ASP A 75 -6.84 -17.91 7.37
C ASP A 75 -6.71 -17.80 8.90
N LEU A 76 -6.68 -16.55 9.37
CA LEU A 76 -6.59 -16.24 10.80
C LEU A 76 -7.96 -16.39 11.48
N LEU A 77 -7.93 -16.70 12.78
CA LEU A 77 -9.12 -16.65 13.62
C LEU A 77 -9.57 -15.20 13.83
N GLY A 78 -10.88 -14.98 14.01
CA GLY A 78 -11.45 -13.63 14.22
C GLY A 78 -10.78 -12.83 15.35
N SER A 79 -10.34 -13.49 16.43
CA SER A 79 -9.61 -12.85 17.54
C SER A 79 -8.21 -12.35 17.12
N GLN A 80 -7.53 -13.09 16.25
CA GLN A 80 -6.22 -12.71 15.70
C GLN A 80 -6.38 -11.55 14.72
N ILE A 81 -7.39 -11.61 13.85
CA ILE A 81 -7.73 -10.53 12.91
C ILE A 81 -8.03 -9.24 13.68
N THR A 82 -8.83 -9.32 14.75
CA THR A 82 -9.18 -8.16 15.58
C THR A 82 -7.95 -7.50 16.18
N LYS A 83 -6.99 -8.30 16.67
CA LYS A 83 -5.73 -7.79 17.23
C LYS A 83 -4.90 -7.03 16.19
N ILE A 84 -4.81 -7.56 14.97
CA ILE A 84 -4.07 -6.92 13.87
C ILE A 84 -4.79 -5.64 13.42
N ALA A 85 -6.12 -5.71 13.25
CA ALA A 85 -6.95 -4.56 12.88
C ALA A 85 -6.86 -3.43 13.92
N PHE A 86 -6.81 -3.75 15.21
CA PHE A 86 -6.63 -2.75 16.27
C PHE A 86 -5.32 -1.96 16.09
N ASN A 87 -4.21 -2.65 15.81
CA ASN A 87 -2.92 -1.98 15.59
C ASN A 87 -2.97 -1.03 14.38
N LEU A 88 -3.66 -1.43 13.31
CA LEU A 88 -3.83 -0.62 12.10
C LEU A 88 -4.68 0.64 12.35
N VAL A 89 -5.72 0.55 13.18
CA VAL A 89 -6.66 1.66 13.43
C VAL A 89 -6.12 2.62 14.50
N GLU A 90 -5.60 2.10 15.61
CA GLU A 90 -5.20 2.92 16.77
C GLU A 90 -3.76 3.42 16.70
N LEU A 91 -2.86 2.70 16.01
CA LEU A 91 -1.43 3.03 15.92
C LEU A 91 -0.94 3.17 14.47
N PRO A 92 -1.61 3.98 13.62
CA PRO A 92 -1.34 4.01 12.19
C PRO A 92 0.08 4.47 11.84
N GLN A 93 0.69 5.35 12.64
CA GLN A 93 2.06 5.81 12.40
C GLN A 93 3.10 4.71 12.54
N ASP A 94 2.95 3.84 13.55
CA ASP A 94 3.86 2.73 13.76
C ASP A 94 3.66 1.64 12.71
N THR A 95 2.42 1.39 12.29
CA THR A 95 2.13 0.47 11.20
C THR A 95 2.66 0.99 9.86
N LEU A 96 2.45 2.27 9.55
CA LEU A 96 2.97 2.88 8.33
C LEU A 96 4.50 2.86 8.27
N ARG A 97 5.20 2.95 9.42
CA ARG A 97 6.66 2.81 9.48
C ARG A 97 7.14 1.42 9.03
N ALA A 98 6.41 0.36 9.38
CA ALA A 98 6.74 -1.00 8.95
C ALA A 98 6.68 -1.14 7.42
N HIS A 99 5.70 -0.51 6.76
CA HIS A 99 5.53 -0.54 5.30
C HIS A 99 6.39 0.49 4.56
N LYS A 100 7.01 1.44 5.27
CA LYS A 100 7.86 2.48 4.68
C LYS A 100 9.12 1.90 4.00
N ALA A 101 9.53 0.68 4.37
CA ALA A 101 10.71 0.01 3.84
C ALA A 101 10.51 -0.67 2.48
N ASP A 102 9.27 -0.79 1.99
CA ASP A 102 8.92 -1.60 0.80
C ASP A 102 9.23 -0.91 -0.55
N PHE A 103 9.84 0.28 -0.54
CA PHE A 103 10.29 0.96 -1.76
C PHE A 103 11.82 1.02 -1.83
N PRO A 104 12.47 0.21 -2.69
CA PRO A 104 13.93 0.16 -2.85
C PRO A 104 14.46 1.28 -3.75
N GLY A 105 13.69 2.36 -3.97
CA GLY A 105 14.14 3.48 -4.79
C GLY A 105 15.32 4.17 -4.12
N GLU A 106 16.54 3.77 -4.49
CA GLU A 106 17.75 4.46 -4.08
C GLU A 106 17.58 5.94 -4.44
N MET A 107 17.68 6.82 -3.43
CA MET A 107 18.10 8.19 -3.66
C MET A 107 19.54 8.14 -4.18
N THR A 108 19.72 7.84 -5.46
CA THR A 108 21.01 8.01 -6.13
C THR A 108 21.24 9.49 -6.35
N PHE A 109 21.83 10.18 -5.37
CA PHE A 109 22.51 11.48 -5.56
C PHE A 109 23.51 11.84 -4.45
N PRO A 110 24.74 12.37 -4.76
CA PRO A 110 25.02 13.56 -5.61
C PRO A 110 26.12 13.43 -6.72
N PRO A 111 26.38 14.43 -7.60
CA PRO A 111 25.52 15.17 -8.51
C PRO A 111 25.43 14.53 -9.93
N TYR A 112 24.47 14.91 -10.76
CA TYR A 112 24.19 14.32 -12.06
C TYR A 112 25.39 14.66 -12.95
N PRO A 113 26.05 13.69 -13.60
CA PRO A 113 26.92 14.05 -14.70
C PRO A 113 26.06 14.83 -15.69
N GLN A 114 26.40 16.09 -15.92
CA GLN A 114 25.75 16.89 -16.95
C GLN A 114 25.77 16.05 -18.23
N PRO A 115 24.64 15.91 -18.94
CA PRO A 115 24.66 15.33 -20.27
C PRO A 115 25.71 16.11 -21.04
N ARG A 116 26.74 15.41 -21.56
CA ARG A 116 27.81 16.05 -22.34
C ARG A 116 27.13 16.99 -23.32
N LYS A 117 27.37 18.31 -23.18
CA LYS A 117 26.90 19.28 -24.16
C LYS A 117 27.32 18.72 -25.51
N ARG A 118 26.36 18.44 -26.40
CA ARG A 118 26.65 18.21 -27.82
C ARG A 118 27.32 19.50 -28.29
N THR A 119 28.65 19.56 -28.20
CA THR A 119 29.46 20.56 -28.86
C THR A 119 29.11 20.42 -30.33
N GLY A 120 28.57 21.49 -30.89
CA GLY A 120 27.99 21.52 -32.22
C GLY A 120 28.88 20.79 -33.22
N ARG A 121 28.25 19.94 -34.01
CA ARG A 121 28.78 19.59 -35.32
C ARG A 121 28.86 20.92 -36.07
N LYS A 122 30.07 21.47 -36.22
CA LYS A 122 30.29 22.48 -37.24
C LYS A 122 29.98 21.79 -38.56
N GLU A 123 28.86 22.18 -39.16
CA GLU A 123 28.66 21.93 -40.59
C GLU A 123 29.68 22.83 -41.29
N SER A 124 30.65 22.18 -41.91
CA SER A 124 31.55 22.71 -42.92
C SER A 124 31.37 21.87 -44.16
#